data_AF-A0A1I2H4G6-F1
#
_entry.id   AF-A0A1I2H4G6-F1
#
_cell.length_a   1.000
_cell.length_b   1.000
_cell.length_c   1.000
_cell.angle_alpha   90.00
_cell.angle_beta   90.00
_cell.angle_gamma   90.00
#
_symmetry.space_group_name_H-M   'P 1'
#
loop_
_entity.id
_entity.type
_entity.pdbx_description
1 polymer ?
#
loop_
_entity_poly.entity_id
_entity_poly.type
_entity_poly.pdbx_seq_one_letter_code
_entity_poly.pdbx_strand_id
1 'polypeptide(L)' 'MPEPVCGDGLAEAGETCDGTDLGGKKCTDFPNFGGGILQCNPNCQAYDLAGCCKLAGQGCSNGGQCCSGSCVLFNCK' A
#
# COMPACT_ATOMS: atom_id res chain seq x y z
N MET A 1 -20.01 15.45 14.68
CA MET A 1 -18.92 15.12 13.73
C MET A 1 -19.33 13.84 13.05
N PRO A 2 -19.19 13.73 11.71
CA PRO A 2 -19.35 12.45 11.05
C PRO A 2 -18.37 11.46 11.69
N GLU A 3 -18.86 10.24 11.89
CA GLU A 3 -18.03 9.14 12.38
C GLU A 3 -17.12 8.73 11.22
N PRO A 4 -15.81 8.52 11.44
CA PRO A 4 -14.91 8.05 10.38
C PRO A 4 -15.42 6.74 9.78
N VAL A 5 -15.64 6.71 8.46
CA VAL A 5 -16.20 5.55 7.74
C VAL A 5 -15.20 5.01 6.73
N CYS A 6 -14.67 3.83 7.05
CA CYS A 6 -13.80 3.09 6.16
C CYS A 6 -14.52 2.64 4.88
N GLY A 7 -14.03 3.11 3.74
CA GLY A 7 -14.59 2.90 2.41
C GLY A 7 -15.37 4.09 1.84
N ASP A 8 -15.35 5.26 2.50
CA ASP A 8 -15.94 6.52 1.97
C ASP A 8 -15.08 7.15 0.86
N GLY A 9 -13.82 6.73 0.75
CA GLY A 9 -12.82 7.25 -0.18
C GLY A 9 -12.06 8.48 0.35
N LEU A 10 -12.21 8.80 1.63
CA LEU A 10 -11.65 9.99 2.27
C LEU A 10 -11.00 9.62 3.61
N ALA A 11 -9.69 9.84 3.75
CA ALA A 11 -8.99 9.56 5.00
C ALA A 11 -9.32 10.64 6.06
N GLU A 12 -10.26 10.34 6.96
CA GLU A 12 -10.67 11.24 8.03
C GLU A 12 -9.80 11.15 9.29
N ALA A 13 -9.95 12.11 10.21
CA ALA A 13 -9.23 12.15 11.47
C ALA A 13 -9.68 11.00 12.41
N GLY A 14 -8.99 9.87 12.30
CA GLY A 14 -9.35 8.61 12.97
C GLY A 14 -9.01 7.39 12.10
N GLU A 15 -8.87 7.61 10.79
CA GLU A 15 -8.48 6.61 9.81
C GLU A 15 -7.07 6.89 9.31
N THR A 16 -6.32 5.84 9.08
CA THR A 16 -4.95 5.94 8.55
C THR A 16 -4.97 6.13 7.03
N CYS A 17 -5.98 5.57 6.38
CA CYS A 17 -6.24 5.67 4.96
C CYS A 17 -7.69 5.27 4.68
N ASP A 18 -8.19 5.59 3.50
CA ASP A 18 -9.49 5.13 3.02
C ASP A 18 -9.47 4.83 1.52
N GLY A 19 -9.61 3.56 1.15
CA GLY A 19 -9.65 3.13 -0.24
C GLY A 19 -8.41 3.56 -1.03
N THR A 20 -8.56 4.59 -1.86
CA THR A 20 -7.46 5.20 -2.64
C THR A 20 -6.80 6.40 -1.96
N ASP A 21 -7.45 6.99 -0.96
CA ASP A 21 -6.88 8.07 -0.17
C ASP A 21 -5.97 7.48 0.91
N LEU A 22 -4.68 7.44 0.59
CA LEU A 22 -3.65 6.90 1.49
C LEU A 22 -3.11 7.96 2.46
N GLY A 23 -3.80 9.09 2.62
CA GLY A 23 -3.29 10.24 3.39
C GLY A 23 -1.97 10.79 2.83
N GLY A 24 -1.78 10.68 1.51
CA GLY A 24 -0.55 11.08 0.82
C GLY A 24 0.65 10.15 1.01
N LYS A 25 0.50 9.04 1.74
CA LYS A 25 1.57 8.05 1.90
C LYS A 25 1.73 7.16 0.68
N LYS A 26 2.95 6.67 0.50
CA LYS A 26 3.36 5.79 -0.60
C LYS A 26 4.27 4.73 -0.04
N CYS A 27 4.45 3.62 -0.76
CA CYS A 27 5.42 2.59 -0.39
C CYS A 27 6.81 3.20 -0.11
N THR A 28 7.23 4.20 -0.89
CA THR A 28 8.53 4.88 -0.73
C THR A 28 8.70 5.63 0.59
N ASP A 29 7.62 5.91 1.32
CA ASP A 29 7.66 6.52 2.65
C ASP A 29 8.08 5.51 3.74
N PHE A 30 7.93 4.21 3.46
CA PHE A 30 8.25 3.15 4.39
C PHE A 30 9.70 2.69 4.22
N PRO A 31 10.43 2.50 5.32
CA PRO A 31 11.77 1.95 5.26
C PRO A 31 11.72 0.56 4.64
N ASN A 32 12.70 0.26 3.78
CA ASN A 32 12.81 -0.96 2.98
C ASN A 32 11.93 -1.04 1.73
N PHE A 33 11.13 -0.02 1.38
CA PHE A 33 10.31 -0.02 0.18
C PHE A 33 10.73 1.10 -0.79
N GLY A 34 11.03 0.73 -2.03
CA GLY A 34 11.48 1.64 -3.09
C GLY A 34 10.41 1.96 -4.14
N GLY A 35 9.24 1.33 -4.07
CA GLY A 35 8.15 1.53 -5.02
C GLY A 35 6.98 0.59 -4.74
N GLY A 36 6.03 0.48 -5.65
CA GLY A 36 4.91 -0.45 -5.58
C GLY A 36 3.55 0.23 -5.46
N ILE A 37 2.55 -0.59 -5.19
CA ILE A 37 1.17 -0.16 -4.97
C ILE A 37 0.90 -0.26 -3.48
N LEU A 38 0.79 0.90 -2.82
CA LEU A 38 0.33 0.97 -1.44
C LEU A 38 -1.20 0.91 -1.48
N GLN A 39 -1.80 0.04 -0.68
CA GLN A 39 -3.25 -0.04 -0.56
C GLN A 39 -3.66 0.27 0.88
N CYS A 40 -4.91 0.69 1.06
CA CYS A 40 -5.48 0.77 2.39
C CYS A 40 -6.02 -0.61 2.81
N ASN A 41 -5.76 -1.01 4.05
CA ASN A 41 -6.36 -2.22 4.60
C ASN A 41 -7.89 -2.01 4.69
N PRO A 42 -8.73 -3.03 4.43
CA PRO A 42 -10.20 -2.94 4.59
C PRO A 42 -10.68 -2.52 5.98
N ASN A 43 -9.80 -2.43 6.98
CA ASN A 43 -10.12 -1.91 8.30
C ASN A 43 -9.71 -0.43 8.50
N CYS A 44 -9.12 0.24 7.50
CA CYS A 44 -8.64 1.63 7.52
C CYS A 44 -7.72 2.06 8.68
N GLN A 45 -7.33 1.11 9.54
CA GLN A 45 -6.42 1.31 10.67
C GLN A 45 -4.94 1.08 10.31
N ALA A 46 -4.66 0.57 9.11
CA ALA A 46 -3.30 0.28 8.66
C ALA A 46 -3.22 0.32 7.14
N TYR A 47 -2.00 0.54 6.64
CA TYR A 47 -1.71 0.39 5.23
C TYR A 47 -1.41 -1.07 4.89
N ASP A 48 -1.95 -1.52 3.77
CA ASP A 48 -1.56 -2.77 3.14
C ASP A 48 -0.29 -2.55 2.30
N LEU A 49 0.81 -3.11 2.81
CA LEU A 49 2.13 -3.10 2.17
C LEU A 49 2.34 -4.35 1.29
N ALA A 50 1.29 -5.13 1.00
CA ALA A 50 1.45 -6.36 0.23
C ALA A 50 1.80 -6.09 -1.23
N GLY A 51 1.24 -5.00 -1.79
CA GLY A 51 1.61 -4.47 -3.10
C GLY A 51 2.89 -3.62 -3.09
N CYS A 52 3.46 -3.33 -1.92
CA CYS A 52 4.68 -2.54 -1.82
C CYS A 52 5.93 -3.36 -2.15
N CYS A 53 6.82 -2.68 -2.87
CA CYS A 53 8.02 -3.27 -3.41
C CYS A 53 9.28 -2.80 -2.71
N LYS A 54 10.08 -3.78 -2.25
CA LYS A 54 11.32 -3.48 -1.55
C LYS A 54 12.40 -2.93 -2.48
N LEU A 55 12.86 -3.76 -3.40
CA LEU A 55 13.87 -3.45 -4.41
C LEU A 55 13.52 -4.23 -5.68
N ALA A 56 13.94 -3.74 -6.85
CA ALA A 56 13.78 -4.49 -8.11
C ALA A 56 14.46 -5.86 -8.00
N GLY A 57 13.70 -6.94 -8.17
CA GLY A 57 14.15 -8.33 -8.05
C GLY A 57 14.00 -8.97 -6.67
N GLN A 58 13.48 -8.27 -5.66
CA GLN A 58 13.17 -8.86 -4.34
C GLN A 58 11.73 -9.39 -4.25
N GLY A 59 11.48 -10.30 -3.31
CA GLY A 59 10.13 -10.76 -2.99
C GLY A 59 9.29 -9.65 -2.33
N CYS A 60 8.04 -9.50 -2.79
CA CYS A 60 7.05 -8.67 -2.11
C CYS A 60 6.16 -9.52 -1.18
N SER A 61 5.49 -8.87 -0.22
CA SER A 61 4.77 -9.55 0.86
C SER A 61 3.59 -10.39 0.37
N ASN A 62 3.05 -10.10 -0.83
CA ASN A 62 1.99 -10.89 -1.47
C ASN A 62 2.49 -12.18 -2.17
N GLY A 63 3.75 -12.56 -1.96
CA GLY A 63 4.34 -13.76 -2.59
C GLY A 63 4.79 -13.57 -4.04
N GLY A 64 4.84 -12.32 -4.53
CA GLY A 64 5.35 -11.97 -5.86
C GLY A 64 6.80 -11.49 -5.85
N GLN A 65 7.28 -11.04 -7.01
CA GLN A 65 8.57 -10.37 -7.20
C GLN A 65 8.37 -8.92 -7.63
N CYS A 66 9.28 -8.05 -7.20
CA CYS A 66 9.27 -6.65 -7.56
C CYS A 66 9.87 -6.42 -8.94
N CYS A 67 9.02 -6.09 -9.91
CA CYS A 67 9.43 -5.77 -11.26
C CYS A 67 9.14 -4.31 -11.59
N SER A 68 10.18 -3.57 -11.99
CA SER A 68 10.05 -2.16 -12.41
C SER A 68 9.25 -1.28 -11.43
N GLY A 69 9.42 -1.51 -10.12
CA GLY A 69 8.72 -0.75 -9.08
C GLY A 69 7.27 -1.17 -8.85
N SER A 70 6.83 -2.34 -9.32
CA SER A 70 5.51 -2.92 -9.03
C SER A 70 5.64 -4.36 -8.53
N CYS A 71 4.80 -4.75 -7.56
CA CYS A 71 4.75 -6.14 -7.07
C CYS A 71 3.92 -6.97 -8.06
N VAL A 72 4.56 -7.94 -8.72
CA VAL A 72 3.91 -8.83 -9.68
C VAL A 72 4.11 -10.29 -9.26
N LEU A 73 3.05 -11.09 -9.40
CA LEU A 73 3.08 -12.52 -9.02
C LEU A 73 3.83 -13.39 -10.04
N PHE A 74 4.11 -12.86 -11.23
CA PHE A 74 4.80 -13.54 -12.31
C PHE A 74 6.25 -13.06 -12.36
N ASN A 75 7.20 -14.01 -12.37
CA ASN A 75 8.64 -13.75 -12.37
C ASN A 75 9.02 -12.59 -13.31
N CYS A 76 9.87 -11.69 -12.82
CA CYS A 76 10.49 -10.67 -13.63
C CYS A 76 11.23 -11.31 -14.81
N LYS A 77 10.71 -11.13 -16.03
CA LYS A 77 11.40 -11.55 -17.25
C LYS A 77 11.97 -10.35 -17.99
#